data_AF-A0A5Q0L6I2-F1
#
_entry.id   AF-A0A5Q0L6I2-F1
#
_cell.length_a   1.000
_cell.length_b   1.000
_cell.length_c   1.000
_cell.angle_alpha   90.00
_cell.angle_beta   90.00
_cell.angle_gamma   90.00
#
_symmetry.space_group_name_H-M   'P 1'
#
loop_
_entity.id
_entity.type
_entity.pdbx_description
1 polymer ?
#
loop_
_entity_poly.entity_id
_entity_poly.type
_entity_poly.pdbx_seq_one_letter_code
_entity_poly.pdbx_strand_id
1 'polypeptide(L)'
;MRRTAPRAAAAVAEPAPEAEARPGPEQTAAPAPAAAPQPLRTEFEFELPRGYVDESGAVHRLGVMRLATARDELIPLRDMRVQENPAYLSVVLLGRVITRLGTLPLVHDGVVENMFASDLAFLQDFYRQVNAEGHTRAAVTCPHCEEPFEVELGGSRLGES
;
A
#
# COMPACT_ATOMS: atom_id res chain seq x y z
N MET A 1 4.63 67.45 65.65
CA MET A 1 3.42 68.02 65.04
C MET A 1 2.26 67.06 65.26
N ARG A 2 1.14 67.57 65.78
CA ARG A 2 -0.12 66.85 66.07
C ARG A 2 -0.85 66.46 64.79
N ARG A 3 -1.66 65.39 64.87
CA ARG A 3 -2.91 65.01 64.13
C ARG A 3 -2.93 63.48 63.97
N THR A 4 -3.98 62.68 64.17
CA THR A 4 -5.37 62.82 64.62
C THR A 4 -5.87 61.39 64.93
N ALA A 5 -6.89 61.24 65.78
CA ALA A 5 -7.52 59.96 66.16
C ALA A 5 -8.55 59.45 65.08
N PRO A 6 -9.50 58.55 65.42
CA PRO A 6 -9.50 57.08 65.19
C PRO A 6 -10.62 56.64 64.21
N ARG A 7 -10.70 55.34 63.81
CA ARG A 7 -12.01 54.75 63.44
C ARG A 7 -12.08 53.22 63.40
N ALA A 8 -13.00 52.72 64.23
CA ALA A 8 -13.94 51.61 64.10
C ALA A 8 -13.60 50.34 63.30
N ALA A 9 -13.75 49.23 64.03
CA ALA A 9 -14.02 47.89 63.53
C ALA A 9 -15.23 47.84 62.59
N ALA A 10 -15.09 47.05 61.52
CA ALA A 10 -16.20 46.46 60.79
C ALA A 10 -15.90 44.96 60.68
N ALA A 11 -16.74 44.15 61.31
CA ALA A 11 -16.78 42.71 61.12
C ALA A 11 -17.22 42.42 59.67
N VAL A 12 -16.49 41.54 58.98
CA VAL A 12 -16.94 40.92 57.76
C VAL A 12 -16.83 39.42 57.96
N ALA A 13 -17.96 38.76 57.75
CA ALA A 13 -18.19 37.34 57.93
C ALA A 13 -17.22 36.49 57.11
N GLU A 14 -16.66 35.46 57.74
CA GLU A 14 -15.97 34.38 57.04
C GLU A 14 -16.97 33.62 56.16
N PRO A 15 -16.66 33.39 54.87
CA PRO A 15 -17.52 32.59 54.01
C PRO A 15 -17.39 31.11 54.39
N ALA A 16 -18.54 30.42 54.39
CA ALA A 16 -18.65 28.97 54.56
C ALA A 16 -17.81 28.21 53.52
N PRO A 17 -17.31 26.99 53.85
CA PRO A 17 -16.52 26.21 52.91
C PRO A 17 -17.39 25.76 51.73
N GLU A 18 -16.92 26.04 50.51
CA GLU A 18 -17.47 25.51 49.27
C GLU A 18 -17.49 23.99 49.32
N ALA A 19 -18.67 23.41 49.10
CA ALA A 19 -18.83 21.98 48.92
C ALA A 19 -18.14 21.57 47.62
N GLU A 20 -16.96 20.96 47.73
CA GLU A 20 -16.28 20.30 46.61
C GLU A 20 -17.22 19.26 45.98
N ALA A 21 -17.69 19.59 44.78
CA ALA A 21 -18.38 18.66 43.92
C ALA A 21 -17.42 17.51 43.59
N ARG A 22 -17.69 16.33 44.17
CA ARG A 22 -16.98 15.09 43.82
C ARG A 22 -17.16 14.85 42.31
N PRO A 23 -16.09 14.72 41.52
CA PRO A 23 -16.23 14.28 40.14
C PRO A 23 -16.83 12.87 40.17
N GLY A 24 -17.86 12.64 39.36
CA GLY A 24 -18.47 11.32 39.18
C GLY A 24 -17.43 10.31 38.67
N PRO A 25 -17.71 8.99 38.78
CA PRO A 25 -16.77 7.98 38.34
C PRO A 25 -16.51 8.16 36.85
N GLU A 26 -15.25 8.46 36.51
CA GLU A 26 -14.73 8.42 35.16
C GLU A 26 -15.03 7.03 34.59
N GLN A 27 -16.02 6.95 33.71
CA GLN A 27 -16.20 5.76 32.89
C GLN A 27 -14.99 5.70 31.97
N THR A 28 -13.96 4.97 32.41
CA THR A 28 -12.90 4.48 31.55
C THR A 28 -13.58 3.69 30.44
N ALA A 29 -13.71 4.32 29.27
CA ALA A 29 -14.14 3.63 28.07
C ALA A 29 -13.21 2.43 27.89
N ALA A 30 -13.80 1.23 27.88
CA ALA A 30 -13.08 0.00 27.64
C ALA A 30 -12.24 0.17 26.34
N PRO A 31 -11.00 -0.34 26.30
CA PRO A 31 -10.21 -0.28 25.08
C PRO A 31 -11.03 -0.92 23.96
N ALA A 32 -11.19 -0.17 22.85
CA ALA A 32 -11.80 -0.71 21.65
C ALA A 32 -11.12 -2.04 21.31
N PRO A 33 -11.87 -3.08 20.92
CA PRO A 33 -11.28 -4.38 20.61
C PRO A 33 -10.18 -4.16 19.58
N ALA A 34 -8.95 -4.54 19.93
CA ALA A 34 -7.81 -4.47 19.03
C ALA A 34 -8.24 -5.13 17.72
N ALA A 35 -8.25 -4.35 16.63
CA ALA A 35 -8.65 -4.84 15.32
C ALA A 35 -7.86 -6.11 15.02
N ALA A 36 -8.57 -7.22 14.81
CA ALA A 36 -7.94 -8.49 14.49
C ALA A 36 -6.99 -8.28 13.29
N PRO A 37 -5.76 -8.82 13.32
CA PRO A 37 -4.82 -8.63 12.23
C PRO A 37 -5.45 -9.14 10.94
N GLN A 38 -5.63 -8.25 9.98
CA GLN A 38 -6.11 -8.64 8.66
C GLN A 38 -5.07 -9.59 8.05
N PRO A 39 -5.49 -10.73 7.45
CA PRO A 39 -4.56 -11.65 6.85
C PRO A 39 -3.77 -10.93 5.75
N LEU A 40 -2.45 -11.08 5.76
CA LEU A 40 -1.57 -10.49 4.75
C LEU A 40 -1.91 -11.06 3.38
N ARG A 41 -2.31 -10.19 2.44
CA ARG A 41 -2.48 -10.58 1.04
C ARG A 41 -1.10 -10.61 0.37
N THR A 42 -0.69 -11.80 -0.05
CA THR A 42 0.63 -12.02 -0.66
C THR A 42 0.57 -12.28 -2.16
N GLU A 43 -0.63 -12.39 -2.74
CA GLU A 43 -0.87 -12.69 -4.14
C GLU A 43 -1.87 -11.72 -4.76
N PHE A 44 -1.57 -11.31 -5.99
CA PHE A 44 -2.30 -10.29 -6.74
C PHE A 44 -2.51 -10.75 -8.17
N GLU A 45 -3.75 -10.69 -8.61
CA GLU A 45 -4.14 -11.08 -9.96
C GLU A 45 -3.92 -9.90 -10.92
N PHE A 46 -3.51 -10.21 -12.15
CA PHE A 46 -3.33 -9.23 -13.22
C PHE A 46 -3.87 -9.78 -14.55
N GLU A 47 -4.13 -8.87 -15.48
CA GLU A 47 -4.45 -9.19 -16.86
C GLU A 47 -3.51 -8.45 -17.80
N LEU A 48 -2.81 -9.18 -18.67
CA LEU A 48 -1.93 -8.59 -19.67
C LEU A 48 -2.76 -7.84 -20.74
N PRO A 49 -2.39 -6.59 -21.09
CA PRO A 49 -3.07 -5.81 -22.11
C PRO A 49 -3.19 -6.51 -23.48
N ARG A 50 -2.14 -7.22 -23.94
CA ARG A 50 -2.17 -7.98 -25.20
C ARG A 50 -2.16 -9.47 -24.96
N GLY A 51 -1.32 -9.94 -24.05
CA GLY A 51 -1.17 -11.34 -23.67
C GLY A 51 0.10 -11.97 -24.24
N TYR A 52 0.59 -13.00 -23.55
CA TYR A 52 1.70 -13.82 -24.00
C TYR A 52 1.20 -14.91 -24.96
N VAL A 53 1.87 -15.08 -26.10
CA VAL A 53 1.56 -16.14 -27.06
C VAL A 53 2.59 -17.25 -26.90
N ASP A 54 2.13 -18.46 -26.58
CA ASP A 54 3.03 -19.60 -26.43
C ASP A 54 3.36 -20.28 -27.77
N GLU A 55 4.21 -21.30 -27.71
CA GLU A 55 4.65 -22.06 -28.89
C GLU A 55 3.51 -22.79 -29.63
N SER A 56 2.40 -23.07 -28.94
CA SER A 56 1.20 -23.67 -29.53
C SER A 56 0.25 -22.65 -30.17
N GLY A 57 0.56 -21.35 -30.01
CA GLY A 57 -0.28 -20.24 -30.46
C GLY A 57 -1.39 -19.87 -29.47
N ALA A 58 -1.40 -20.43 -28.26
CA ALA A 58 -2.38 -20.08 -27.24
C ALA A 58 -2.01 -18.74 -26.58
N VAL A 59 -3.03 -17.93 -26.31
CA VAL A 59 -2.87 -16.59 -25.71
C VAL A 59 -3.18 -16.63 -24.22
N HIS A 60 -2.20 -16.24 -23.40
CA HIS A 60 -2.29 -16.19 -21.95
C HIS A 60 -2.34 -14.74 -21.47
N ARG A 61 -3.43 -14.35 -20.82
CA ARG A 61 -3.62 -12.97 -20.32
C ARG A 61 -3.72 -12.88 -18.81
N LEU A 62 -4.47 -13.78 -18.20
CA LEU A 62 -4.71 -13.78 -16.76
C LEU A 62 -3.51 -14.39 -16.05
N GLY A 63 -2.99 -13.69 -15.04
CA GLY A 63 -1.87 -14.17 -14.24
C GLY A 63 -1.97 -13.79 -12.78
N VAL A 64 -1.06 -14.37 -12.00
CA VAL A 64 -0.92 -14.09 -10.56
C VAL A 64 0.53 -13.77 -10.28
N MET A 65 0.75 -12.68 -9.55
CA MET A 65 2.05 -12.29 -9.02
C MET A 65 2.01 -12.33 -7.51
N ARG A 66 3.06 -12.88 -6.89
CA ARG A 66 3.26 -12.82 -5.44
C ARG A 66 4.12 -11.61 -5.05
N LEU A 67 4.06 -11.22 -3.78
CA LEU A 67 5.04 -10.31 -3.21
C LEU A 67 6.46 -10.88 -3.37
N ALA A 68 7.38 -10.00 -3.76
CA ALA A 68 8.78 -10.29 -3.83
C ALA A 68 9.36 -10.43 -2.42
N THR A 69 10.25 -11.40 -2.26
CA THR A 69 11.06 -11.52 -1.04
C THR A 69 12.39 -10.82 -1.25
N ALA A 70 13.10 -10.50 -0.16
CA ALA A 70 14.48 -10.01 -0.26
C ALA A 70 15.40 -10.96 -1.06
N ARG A 71 15.09 -12.27 -1.05
CA ARG A 71 15.80 -13.26 -1.86
C ARG A 71 15.57 -13.06 -3.35
N ASP A 72 14.35 -12.70 -3.75
CA ASP A 72 14.01 -12.43 -5.15
C ASP A 72 14.76 -11.19 -5.64
N GLU A 73 14.95 -10.16 -4.80
CA GLU A 73 15.68 -8.94 -5.14
C GLU A 73 17.20 -9.15 -5.25
N LEU A 74 17.77 -9.94 -4.35
CA LEU A 74 19.23 -10.04 -4.22
C LEU A 74 19.86 -11.11 -5.12
N ILE A 75 19.19 -12.24 -5.36
CA ILE A 75 19.77 -13.32 -6.18
C ILE A 75 20.04 -12.90 -7.63
N PRO A 76 19.13 -12.21 -8.34
CA PRO A 76 19.32 -11.81 -9.73
C PRO A 76 20.53 -10.92 -9.96
N LEU A 77 20.98 -10.16 -8.96
CA LEU A 77 22.17 -9.31 -9.06
C LEU A 77 23.47 -10.11 -9.30
N ARG A 78 23.44 -11.42 -9.08
CA ARG A 78 24.55 -12.34 -9.37
C ARG A 78 24.47 -12.96 -10.76
N ASP A 79 23.38 -12.80 -11.49
CA ASP A 79 23.23 -13.31 -12.86
C ASP A 79 24.17 -12.53 -13.79
N MET A 80 24.96 -13.23 -14.61
CA MET A 80 25.92 -12.60 -15.53
C MET A 80 25.21 -11.68 -16.54
N ARG A 81 24.02 -12.05 -17.01
CA ARG A 81 23.23 -11.24 -17.95
C ARG A 81 22.80 -9.92 -17.32
N VAL A 82 22.50 -9.93 -16.02
CA VAL A 82 22.16 -8.72 -15.26
C VAL A 82 23.38 -7.84 -15.01
N GLN A 83 24.54 -8.45 -14.74
CA GLN A 83 25.80 -7.69 -14.58
C GLN A 83 26.22 -7.02 -15.89
N GLU A 84 26.05 -7.70 -17.02
CA GLU A 84 26.33 -7.16 -18.35
C GLU A 84 25.28 -6.13 -18.79
N ASN A 85 24.01 -6.35 -18.44
CA ASN A 85 22.90 -5.46 -18.76
C ASN A 85 21.94 -5.31 -17.57
N PRO A 86 22.08 -4.24 -16.76
CA PRO A 86 21.22 -3.99 -15.61
C PRO A 86 19.72 -3.91 -15.95
N ALA A 87 19.34 -3.54 -17.17
CA ALA A 87 17.93 -3.50 -17.58
C ALA A 87 17.26 -4.89 -17.55
N TYR A 88 18.07 -5.95 -17.68
CA TYR A 88 17.61 -7.34 -17.67
C TYR A 88 17.20 -7.84 -16.27
N LEU A 89 17.54 -7.10 -15.20
CA LEU A 89 17.11 -7.40 -13.84
C LEU A 89 15.59 -7.57 -13.75
N SER A 90 14.84 -6.67 -14.39
CA SER A 90 13.37 -6.68 -14.38
C SER A 90 12.78 -7.98 -14.93
N VAL A 91 13.37 -8.51 -16.00
CA VAL A 91 12.95 -9.76 -16.63
C VAL A 91 13.15 -10.94 -15.68
N VAL A 92 14.33 -11.04 -15.07
CA VAL A 92 14.66 -12.12 -14.12
C VAL A 92 13.80 -12.04 -12.86
N LEU A 93 13.53 -10.84 -12.36
CA LEU A 93 12.64 -10.62 -11.21
C LEU A 93 11.21 -11.07 -11.53
N LEU A 94 10.64 -10.59 -12.64
CA LEU A 94 9.29 -10.94 -13.05
C LEU A 94 9.11 -12.45 -13.24
N GLY A 95 10.09 -13.12 -13.85
CA GLY A 95 10.09 -14.58 -13.99
C GLY A 95 10.10 -15.35 -12.67
N ARG A 96 10.47 -14.72 -11.54
CA ARG A 96 10.48 -15.34 -10.20
C ARG A 96 9.21 -15.11 -9.40
N VAL A 97 8.54 -13.98 -9.65
CA VAL A 97 7.41 -13.53 -8.85
C VAL A 97 6.06 -13.77 -9.50
N ILE A 98 6.01 -14.01 -10.81
CA ILE A 98 4.79 -14.47 -11.47
C ILE A 98 4.63 -15.97 -11.17
N THR A 99 3.61 -16.32 -10.41
CA THR A 99 3.35 -17.71 -9.98
C THR A 99 2.47 -18.46 -10.96
N ARG A 100 1.62 -17.76 -11.71
CA ARG A 100 0.73 -18.32 -12.74
C ARG A 100 0.57 -17.34 -13.91
N LEU A 101 0.49 -17.88 -15.12
CA LEU A 101 0.10 -17.15 -16.32
C LEU A 101 -0.69 -18.10 -17.23
N GLY A 102 -2.00 -17.86 -17.35
CA GLY A 102 -2.92 -18.70 -18.09
C GLY A 102 -2.81 -20.17 -17.69
N THR A 103 -2.55 -21.02 -18.68
CA THR A 103 -2.38 -22.48 -18.50
C THR A 103 -0.92 -22.91 -18.60
N LEU A 104 0.04 -21.98 -18.54
CA LEU A 104 1.45 -22.32 -18.59
C LEU A 104 1.84 -23.19 -17.39
N PRO A 105 2.62 -24.27 -17.59
CA PRO A 105 3.05 -25.13 -16.50
C PRO A 105 4.08 -24.46 -15.58
N LEU A 106 4.88 -23.54 -16.13
CA LEU A 106 5.91 -22.78 -15.43
C LEU A 106 6.11 -21.43 -16.09
N VAL A 107 6.30 -20.39 -15.29
CA VAL A 107 6.75 -19.07 -15.75
C VAL A 107 8.22 -18.92 -15.37
N HIS A 108 9.05 -18.54 -16.35
CA HIS A 108 10.48 -18.27 -16.16
C HIS A 108 10.87 -17.01 -16.94
N ASP A 109 12.12 -16.56 -16.81
CA ASP A 109 12.67 -15.37 -17.48
C ASP A 109 12.44 -15.39 -19.00
N GLY A 110 12.72 -16.52 -19.66
CA GLY A 110 12.43 -16.69 -21.10
C GLY A 110 10.96 -16.50 -21.51
N VAL A 111 9.98 -16.74 -20.63
CA VAL A 111 8.57 -16.40 -20.92
C VAL A 111 8.40 -14.88 -20.96
N VAL A 112 8.98 -14.19 -19.98
CA VAL A 112 8.92 -12.73 -19.85
C VAL A 112 9.66 -12.03 -20.99
N GLU A 113 10.80 -12.58 -21.44
CA GLU A 113 11.57 -12.07 -22.59
C GLU A 113 10.78 -12.06 -23.89
N ASN A 114 9.90 -13.04 -24.05
CA ASN A 114 9.11 -13.22 -25.27
C ASN A 114 7.75 -12.52 -25.22
N MET A 115 7.51 -11.67 -24.20
CA MET A 115 6.32 -10.84 -24.13
C MET A 115 6.43 -9.60 -25.02
N PHE A 116 5.29 -9.03 -25.40
CA PHE A 116 5.27 -7.71 -26.02
C PHE A 116 5.83 -6.66 -25.06
N ALA A 117 6.59 -5.68 -25.58
CA ALA A 117 7.23 -4.62 -24.78
C ALA A 117 6.25 -3.89 -23.84
N SER A 118 5.02 -3.71 -24.28
CA SER A 118 3.94 -3.10 -23.48
C SER A 118 3.41 -3.97 -22.34
N ASP A 119 3.40 -5.29 -22.52
CA ASP A 119 2.99 -6.22 -21.47
C ASP A 119 4.11 -6.32 -20.42
N LEU A 120 5.37 -6.30 -20.87
CA LEU A 120 6.51 -6.16 -19.99
C LEU A 120 6.44 -4.86 -19.17
N ALA A 121 6.16 -3.72 -19.81
CA ALA A 121 6.00 -2.43 -19.11
C ALA A 121 4.86 -2.49 -18.08
N PHE A 122 3.71 -3.05 -18.45
CA PHE A 122 2.60 -3.25 -17.52
C PHE A 122 3.01 -4.08 -16.30
N LEU A 123 3.71 -5.20 -16.50
CA LEU A 123 4.17 -6.05 -15.41
C LEU A 123 5.21 -5.37 -14.52
N GLN A 124 6.10 -4.56 -15.10
CA GLN A 124 7.06 -3.76 -14.34
C GLN A 124 6.33 -2.74 -13.45
N ASP A 125 5.28 -2.10 -13.95
CA ASP A 125 4.48 -1.15 -13.18
C ASP A 125 3.69 -1.86 -12.07
N PHE A 126 3.04 -2.97 -12.40
CA PHE A 126 2.31 -3.81 -11.46
C PHE A 126 3.22 -4.31 -10.33
N TYR A 127 4.44 -4.77 -10.66
CA TYR A 127 5.44 -5.20 -9.68
C TYR A 127 5.79 -4.11 -8.67
N ARG A 128 6.07 -2.89 -9.17
CA ARG A 128 6.41 -1.76 -8.30
C ARG A 128 5.24 -1.42 -7.38
N GLN A 129 4.03 -1.40 -7.93
CA GLN A 129 2.81 -1.10 -7.20
C GLN A 129 2.58 -2.07 -6.02
N VAL A 130 2.57 -3.38 -6.30
CA VAL A 130 2.26 -4.37 -5.26
C VAL A 130 3.36 -4.49 -4.20
N ASN A 131 4.62 -4.27 -4.55
CA ASN A 131 5.75 -4.40 -3.62
C ASN A 131 6.08 -3.12 -2.84
N ALA A 132 5.68 -1.94 -3.34
CA ALA A 132 5.83 -0.68 -2.61
C ALA A 132 4.65 -0.41 -1.68
N GLU A 133 3.42 -0.69 -2.12
CA GLU A 133 2.20 -0.23 -1.45
C GLU A 133 1.37 -1.37 -0.85
N GLY A 134 1.67 -2.63 -1.19
CA GLY A 134 0.97 -3.80 -0.66
C GLY A 134 -0.46 -3.97 -1.19
N HIS A 135 -0.84 -3.20 -2.21
CA HIS A 135 -2.13 -3.26 -2.88
C HIS A 135 -2.00 -2.99 -4.39
N THR A 136 -3.04 -3.31 -5.14
CA THR A 136 -3.13 -3.13 -6.60
C THR A 136 -3.71 -1.79 -7.04
N ARG A 137 -4.03 -0.91 -6.08
CA ARG A 137 -4.52 0.45 -6.38
C ARG A 137 -3.37 1.40 -6.64
N ALA A 138 -3.36 2.04 -7.81
CA ALA A 138 -2.42 3.10 -8.13
C ALA A 138 -3.08 4.46 -7.98
N ALA A 139 -2.41 5.39 -7.29
CA ALA A 139 -2.78 6.79 -7.32
C ALA A 139 -2.31 7.42 -8.64
N VAL A 140 -3.24 7.95 -9.42
CA VAL A 140 -2.97 8.63 -10.69
C VAL A 140 -3.50 10.05 -10.63
N THR A 141 -2.72 11.00 -11.16
CA THR A 141 -3.13 12.40 -11.28
C THR A 141 -3.63 12.65 -12.71
N CYS A 142 -4.85 13.15 -12.85
CA CYS A 142 -5.38 13.51 -14.16
C CYS A 142 -4.56 14.67 -14.78
N PRO A 143 -3.98 14.52 -15.98
CA PRO A 143 -3.21 15.60 -16.60
C PRO A 143 -4.06 16.77 -17.12
N HIS A 144 -5.40 16.63 -17.11
CA HIS A 144 -6.32 17.66 -17.60
C HIS A 144 -6.88 18.56 -16.49
N CYS A 145 -7.19 17.99 -15.32
CA CYS A 145 -7.78 18.72 -14.21
C CYS A 145 -6.97 18.66 -12.91
N GLU A 146 -5.82 17.96 -12.90
CA GLU A 146 -4.91 17.79 -11.76
C GLU A 146 -5.53 17.12 -10.53
N GLU A 147 -6.74 16.58 -10.65
CA GLU A 147 -7.40 15.87 -9.56
C GLU A 147 -6.85 14.44 -9.44
N PRO A 148 -6.39 14.02 -8.24
CA PRO A 148 -5.91 12.66 -8.01
C PRO A 148 -7.09 11.68 -7.88
N PHE A 149 -6.94 10.49 -8.44
CA PHE A 149 -7.88 9.38 -8.28
C PHE A 149 -7.16 8.04 -8.17
N GLU A 150 -7.80 7.05 -7.57
CA GLU A 150 -7.27 5.68 -7.46
C GLU A 150 -7.80 4.81 -8.62
N VAL A 151 -6.91 4.06 -9.27
CA VAL A 151 -7.27 3.04 -10.25
C VAL A 151 -6.86 1.66 -9.77
N GLU A 152 -7.71 0.67 -9.98
CA GLU A 152 -7.39 -0.73 -9.72
C GLU A 152 -6.62 -1.29 -10.92
N LEU A 153 -5.34 -1.61 -10.75
CA LEU A 153 -4.54 -2.25 -11.81
C LEU A 153 -4.86 -3.74 -11.99
N GLY A 154 -5.54 -4.34 -11.01
CA GLY A 154 -5.97 -5.73 -11.03
C GLY A 154 -7.22 -5.92 -11.87
N GLY A 155 -7.04 -6.44 -13.09
CA GLY A 155 -8.05 -7.08 -13.94
C GLY A 155 -9.51 -6.72 -13.68
N SER A 156 -9.94 -5.51 -14.05
CA SER A 156 -11.34 -5.22 -14.36
C SER A 156 -11.42 -4.01 -15.29
N ARG A 157 -12.16 -4.19 -16.38
CA ARG A 157 -12.40 -3.19 -17.43
C ARG A 157 -12.80 -1.84 -16.83
N LEU A 158 -11.91 -0.85 -16.91
CA LEU A 158 -12.25 0.55 -16.73
C LEU A 158 -12.75 1.08 -18.07
N GLY A 159 -14.07 1.24 -18.19
CA GLY A 159 -14.70 2.07 -19.24
C GLY A 159 -15.47 1.30 -20.31
N GLU A 160 -16.67 0.82 -19.97
CA GLU A 160 -17.76 0.73 -20.94
C GLU A 160 -18.74 1.86 -20.60
N SER A 161 -18.75 2.90 -21.43
CA SER A 161 -19.78 3.95 -21.49
C SER A 161 -20.44 3.90 -22.86
#